data_AF-A0A2W1B781-F1
#
_entry.id   AF-A0A2W1B781-F1
#
_cell.length_a   1.000
_cell.length_b   1.000
_cell.length_c   1.000
_cell.angle_alpha   90.00
_cell.angle_beta   90.00
_cell.angle_gamma   90.00
#
_symmetry.space_group_name_H-M   'P 1'
#
loop_
_entity.id
_entity.type
_entity.pdbx_description
1 polymer ?
#
loop_
_entity_poly.entity_id
_entity_poly.type
_entity_poly.pdbx_seq_one_letter_code
_entity_poly.pdbx_strand_id
1 'polypeptide(L)'
;MTNLLLALAALAILLFFLVIENILSRKRRERLKIAVQVNGTRGKSETVRLIHAALKANGFRVLGKTTGTVPLWITPDGNHVEVVRHGPANIQEQFLALKKSERDGCNALVVECMAIKPEMQLSSMRIVEADITVITNSYPDHIEEIGADEIETAKVLSLSITPGGICVLGNVSSEAMESVKNHCSRINTRLVTVSPKKEDTARFRFEPNEENLSIALKVV
;
A
#
# COMPACT_ATOMS: atom_id res chain seq x y z
N MET A 1 -44.42 10.35 9.78
CA MET A 1 -43.50 10.80 10.85
C MET A 1 -42.65 9.66 11.39
N THR A 2 -43.24 8.51 11.74
CA THR A 2 -42.51 7.32 12.27
C THR A 2 -41.44 6.77 11.32
N ASN A 3 -41.73 6.59 10.03
CA ASN A 3 -40.75 6.08 9.05
C ASN A 3 -39.54 7.02 8.89
N LEU A 4 -39.75 8.33 8.99
CA LEU A 4 -38.67 9.32 8.93
C LEU A 4 -37.76 9.22 10.17
N LEU A 5 -38.35 9.07 11.36
CA LEU A 5 -37.58 8.88 12.60
C LEU A 5 -36.77 7.57 12.55
N LEU A 6 -37.35 6.49 12.03
CA LEU A 6 -36.63 5.22 11.86
C LEU A 6 -35.47 5.34 10.87
N ALA A 7 -35.68 6.00 9.72
CA ALA A 7 -34.62 6.23 8.74
C ALA A 7 -33.47 7.08 9.31
N LEU A 8 -33.80 8.15 10.05
CA LEU A 8 -32.81 8.99 10.71
C LEU A 8 -32.04 8.23 11.80
N ALA A 9 -32.72 7.39 12.58
CA ALA A 9 -32.07 6.55 13.59
C ALA A 9 -31.12 5.53 12.96
N ALA A 10 -31.55 4.84 11.89
CA ALA A 10 -30.70 3.90 11.17
C ALA A 10 -29.46 4.58 10.57
N LEU A 11 -29.64 5.77 9.97
CA LEU A 11 -28.54 6.57 9.45
C LEU A 11 -27.57 7.00 10.57
N ALA A 12 -28.09 7.46 11.71
CA ALA A 12 -27.27 7.85 12.86
C ALA A 12 -26.44 6.67 13.40
N ILE A 13 -27.03 5.49 13.49
CA ILE A 13 -26.35 4.26 13.91
C ILE A 13 -25.23 3.90 12.91
N LEU A 14 -25.52 3.93 11.61
CA LEU A 14 -24.53 3.66 10.57
C LEU A 14 -23.35 4.64 10.66
N LEU A 15 -23.62 5.95 10.74
CA LEU A 15 -22.60 6.98 10.86
C LEU A 15 -21.77 6.80 12.14
N PHE A 16 -22.41 6.43 13.25
CA PHE A 16 -21.71 6.14 14.50
C PHE A 16 -20.70 5.01 14.33
N PHE A 17 -21.08 3.89 13.70
CA PHE A 17 -20.15 2.77 13.46
C PHE A 17 -18.99 3.16 12.52
N LEU A 18 -19.25 3.93 11.46
CA LEU A 18 -18.21 4.40 10.54
C LEU A 18 -17.20 5.32 11.24
N VAL A 19 -17.67 6.21 12.12
CA VAL A 19 -16.80 7.08 12.92
C VAL A 19 -15.93 6.25 13.86
N ILE A 20 -16.51 5.26 14.55
CA ILE A 20 -15.77 4.37 15.46
C ILE A 20 -14.72 3.56 14.70
N GLU A 21 -15.07 2.98 13.55
CA GLU A 21 -14.11 2.21 12.73
C GLU A 21 -12.94 3.09 12.28
N ASN A 22 -13.21 4.31 11.83
CA ASN A 22 -12.17 5.25 11.42
C ASN A 22 -11.25 5.63 12.59
N ILE A 23 -11.80 5.94 13.77
CA ILE A 23 -11.01 6.26 14.96
C ILE A 23 -10.14 5.07 15.38
N LEU A 24 -10.69 3.85 15.41
CA LEU A 24 -9.94 2.66 15.78
C LEU A 24 -8.83 2.36 14.77
N SER A 25 -9.09 2.56 13.49
CA SER A 25 -8.11 2.31 12.43
C SER A 25 -6.94 3.30 12.47
N ARG A 26 -7.23 4.58 12.72
CA ARG A 26 -6.19 5.60 12.98
C ARG A 26 -5.34 5.25 14.20
N LYS A 27 -5.96 4.87 15.32
CA LYS A 27 -5.22 4.43 16.51
C LYS A 27 -4.33 3.21 16.25
N ARG A 28 -4.78 2.26 15.42
CA ARG A 28 -3.96 1.11 15.00
C ARG A 28 -2.78 1.55 14.15
N ARG A 29 -3.02 2.46 13.21
CA ARG A 29 -1.97 3.03 12.36
C ARG A 29 -0.92 3.80 13.17
N GLU A 30 -1.33 4.61 14.14
CA GLU A 30 -0.43 5.39 15.03
C GLU A 30 0.48 4.51 15.90
N ARG A 31 0.11 3.26 16.16
CA ARG A 31 0.96 2.32 16.92
C ARG A 31 2.10 1.73 16.11
N LEU A 32 2.00 1.76 14.77
CA LEU A 32 3.04 1.27 13.89
C LEU A 32 4.19 2.29 13.86
N LYS A 33 5.42 1.80 14.00
CA LYS A 33 6.63 2.61 13.78
C LYS A 33 6.85 2.92 12.31
N ILE A 34 6.39 2.02 11.43
CA ILE A 34 6.49 2.18 9.99
C ILE A 34 5.34 1.45 9.29
N ALA A 35 4.68 2.14 8.37
CA ALA A 35 3.71 1.59 7.44
C ALA A 35 4.17 1.86 6.00
N VAL A 36 4.24 0.82 5.20
CA VAL A 36 4.64 0.87 3.79
C VAL A 36 3.49 0.42 2.91
N GLN A 37 3.10 1.27 1.97
CA GLN A 37 2.11 0.92 0.94
C GLN A 37 2.82 0.72 -0.39
N VAL A 38 2.66 -0.46 -0.99
CA VAL A 38 3.27 -0.81 -2.27
C VAL A 38 2.22 -0.77 -3.37
N ASN A 39 2.39 0.17 -4.30
CA ASN A 39 1.52 0.40 -5.44
C ASN A 39 2.32 0.31 -6.76
N GLY A 40 1.64 0.42 -7.89
CA GLY A 40 2.20 0.25 -9.23
C GLY A 40 1.45 -0.82 -10.03
N THR A 41 1.76 -1.00 -11.30
CA THR A 41 1.01 -1.98 -12.12
C THR A 41 1.58 -3.38 -11.96
N ARG A 42 2.91 -3.56 -12.00
CA ARG A 42 3.58 -4.87 -11.83
C ARG A 42 4.55 -4.92 -10.66
N GLY A 43 4.87 -6.12 -10.18
CA GLY A 43 5.91 -6.34 -9.15
C GLY A 43 5.49 -6.13 -7.69
N LYS A 44 4.27 -5.62 -7.43
CA LYS A 44 3.81 -5.28 -6.07
C LYS A 44 3.97 -6.40 -5.05
N SER A 45 3.49 -7.61 -5.33
CA SER A 45 3.52 -8.71 -4.36
C SER A 45 4.94 -9.20 -4.04
N GLU A 46 5.87 -9.14 -5.00
CA GLU A 46 7.29 -9.46 -4.75
C GLU A 46 7.93 -8.36 -3.89
N THR A 47 7.71 -7.10 -4.25
CA THR A 47 8.20 -5.94 -3.49
C THR A 47 7.71 -5.95 -2.04
N VAL A 48 6.45 -6.31 -1.78
CA VAL A 48 5.94 -6.51 -0.40
C VAL A 48 6.74 -7.58 0.35
N ARG A 49 7.04 -8.72 -0.28
CA ARG A 49 7.82 -9.80 0.36
C ARG A 49 9.24 -9.37 0.67
N LEU A 50 9.88 -8.65 -0.26
CA LEU A 50 11.24 -8.15 -0.09
C LEU A 50 11.33 -7.10 1.02
N ILE A 51 10.42 -6.13 1.04
CA ILE A 51 10.34 -5.11 2.10
C ILE A 51 10.02 -5.77 3.46
N HIS A 52 9.09 -6.72 3.49
CA HIS A 52 8.79 -7.48 4.72
C HIS A 52 10.04 -8.18 5.26
N ALA A 53 10.75 -8.91 4.41
CA ALA A 53 11.96 -9.63 4.79
C ALA A 53 13.06 -8.68 5.28
N ALA A 54 13.26 -7.55 4.59
CA ALA A 54 14.25 -6.55 4.95
C ALA A 54 13.94 -5.87 6.29
N LEU A 55 12.68 -5.45 6.52
CA LEU A 55 12.26 -4.88 7.81
C LEU A 55 12.36 -5.91 8.94
N LYS A 56 11.96 -7.16 8.70
CA LYS A 56 12.10 -8.25 9.68
C LYS A 56 13.56 -8.50 10.04
N ALA A 57 14.46 -8.52 9.06
CA ALA A 57 15.90 -8.66 9.29
C ALA A 57 16.48 -7.50 10.12
N ASN A 58 15.85 -6.33 10.08
CA ASN A 58 16.20 -5.16 10.90
C ASN A 58 15.44 -5.08 12.24
N GLY A 59 14.87 -6.21 12.70
CA GLY A 59 14.29 -6.32 14.05
C GLY A 59 12.85 -5.81 14.18
N PHE A 60 12.18 -5.46 13.08
CA PHE A 60 10.76 -5.13 13.11
C PHE A 60 9.90 -6.39 13.21
N ARG A 61 8.78 -6.28 13.92
CA ARG A 61 7.71 -7.28 13.91
C ARG A 61 6.71 -6.87 12.84
N VAL A 62 6.82 -7.46 11.66
CA VAL A 62 6.16 -6.99 10.43
C VAL A 62 4.98 -7.86 10.05
N LEU A 63 3.83 -7.25 9.75
CA LEU A 63 2.78 -7.90 8.97
C LEU A 63 2.90 -7.47 7.51
N GLY A 64 2.97 -8.44 6.60
CA GLY A 64 2.85 -8.21 5.17
C GLY A 64 1.49 -8.64 4.64
N LYS A 65 0.99 -7.99 3.59
CA LYS A 65 -0.22 -8.41 2.88
C LYS A 65 -0.07 -8.26 1.37
N THR A 66 -0.27 -9.34 0.63
CA THR A 66 -0.33 -9.34 -0.84
C THR A 66 -1.76 -9.57 -1.32
N THR A 67 -2.11 -9.01 -2.47
CA THR A 67 -3.47 -9.12 -3.04
C THR A 67 -3.58 -10.27 -4.03
N GLY A 68 -2.63 -10.35 -4.99
CA GLY A 68 -2.36 -11.48 -5.90
C GLY A 68 -3.54 -12.26 -6.49
N THR A 69 -3.24 -13.37 -7.18
CA THR A 69 -4.25 -14.40 -7.50
C THR A 69 -4.73 -15.07 -6.21
N VAL A 70 -3.78 -15.39 -5.33
CA VAL A 70 -4.04 -15.86 -3.98
C VAL A 70 -3.58 -14.77 -3.01
N PRO A 71 -4.51 -14.14 -2.27
CA PRO A 71 -4.14 -13.14 -1.28
C PRO A 71 -3.49 -13.82 -0.07
N LEU A 72 -2.39 -13.23 0.41
CA LEU A 72 -1.62 -13.82 1.50
C LEU A 72 -1.34 -12.78 2.58
N TRP A 73 -1.47 -13.21 3.83
CA TRP A 73 -0.77 -12.63 4.96
C TRP A 73 0.65 -13.18 5.00
N ILE A 74 1.62 -12.29 5.16
CA ILE A 74 3.00 -12.64 5.51
C ILE A 74 3.13 -12.34 7.00
N THR A 75 3.08 -13.38 7.81
CA THR A 75 3.10 -13.27 9.27
C THR A 75 4.44 -12.76 9.79
N PRO A 76 4.52 -12.29 11.04
CA PRO A 76 5.80 -11.88 11.63
C PRO A 76 6.89 -12.96 11.61
N ASP A 77 6.49 -14.23 11.69
CA ASP A 77 7.40 -15.36 11.63
C ASP A 77 7.85 -15.66 10.19
N GLY A 78 7.27 -14.99 9.19
CA GLY A 78 7.57 -15.16 7.76
C GLY A 78 6.72 -16.21 7.05
N ASN A 79 5.76 -16.82 7.76
CA ASN A 79 4.84 -17.78 7.14
C ASN A 79 3.82 -17.07 6.25
N HIS A 80 3.48 -17.69 5.12
CA HIS A 80 2.41 -17.24 4.23
C HIS A 80 1.10 -17.94 4.60
N VAL A 81 0.06 -17.17 4.91
CA VAL A 81 -1.27 -17.66 5.27
C VAL A 81 -2.28 -17.01 4.37
N GLU A 82 -3.16 -17.79 3.75
CA GLU A 82 -4.18 -17.23 2.86
C GLU A 82 -5.11 -16.25 3.58
N VAL A 83 -5.47 -15.17 2.89
CA VAL A 83 -6.51 -14.26 3.34
C VAL A 83 -7.87 -14.87 2.98
N VAL A 84 -8.67 -15.20 3.98
CA VAL A 84 -10.04 -15.67 3.75
C VAL A 84 -10.88 -14.52 3.20
N ARG A 85 -11.32 -14.65 1.95
CA ARG A 85 -12.21 -13.70 1.27
C ARG A 85 -13.58 -14.31 1.05
N HIS A 86 -14.63 -13.53 1.28
CA HIS A 86 -16.02 -13.89 0.95
C HIS A 86 -16.49 -13.22 -0.37
N GLY A 87 -15.56 -12.59 -1.11
CA GLY A 87 -15.85 -11.83 -2.32
C GLY A 87 -14.58 -11.35 -3.02
N PRO A 88 -14.72 -10.45 -4.02
CA PRO A 88 -13.58 -9.87 -4.73
C PRO A 88 -12.65 -9.08 -3.80
N ALA A 89 -11.45 -8.78 -4.31
CA ALA A 89 -10.53 -7.89 -3.61
C ALA A 89 -11.21 -6.56 -3.28
N ASN A 90 -11.09 -6.13 -2.02
CA ASN A 90 -11.77 -4.94 -1.52
C ASN A 90 -10.83 -4.07 -0.70
N ILE A 91 -10.91 -2.75 -0.87
CA ILE A 91 -10.13 -1.78 -0.10
C ILE A 91 -10.31 -1.92 1.42
N GLN A 92 -11.45 -2.47 1.87
CA GLN A 92 -11.71 -2.82 3.27
C GLN A 92 -10.66 -3.78 3.86
N GLU A 93 -9.96 -4.56 3.03
CA GLU A 93 -8.84 -5.39 3.48
C GLU A 93 -7.70 -4.58 4.11
N GLN A 94 -7.56 -3.29 3.79
CA GLN A 94 -6.57 -2.42 4.43
C GLN A 94 -6.92 -2.16 5.91
N PHE A 95 -8.20 -2.00 6.24
CA PHE A 95 -8.66 -1.94 7.64
C PHE A 95 -8.40 -3.26 8.38
N LEU A 96 -8.60 -4.40 7.69
CA LEU A 96 -8.29 -5.71 8.25
C LEU A 96 -6.79 -5.89 8.49
N ALA A 97 -5.94 -5.36 7.62
CA ALA A 97 -4.49 -5.39 7.78
C ALA A 97 -4.04 -4.60 9.02
N LEU A 98 -4.59 -3.40 9.25
CA LEU A 98 -4.36 -2.62 10.48
C LEU A 98 -4.86 -3.33 11.74
N LYS A 99 -6.05 -3.94 11.68
CA LYS A 99 -6.60 -4.70 12.82
C LYS A 99 -5.77 -5.94 13.13
N LYS A 100 -5.31 -6.65 12.10
CA LYS A 100 -4.48 -7.84 12.24
C LYS A 100 -3.08 -7.48 12.73
N SER A 101 -2.49 -6.38 12.28
CA SER A 101 -1.17 -5.94 12.75
C SER A 101 -1.22 -5.62 14.25
N GLU A 102 -2.28 -4.96 14.73
CA GLU A 102 -2.52 -4.76 16.17
C GLU A 102 -2.68 -6.09 16.91
N ARG A 103 -3.55 -6.98 16.43
CA ARG A 103 -3.82 -8.28 17.08
C ARG A 103 -2.57 -9.14 17.17
N ASP A 104 -1.77 -9.13 16.12
CA ASP A 104 -0.52 -9.87 16.06
C ASP A 104 0.62 -9.05 16.70
N GLY A 105 0.39 -7.90 17.34
CA GLY A 105 1.42 -7.14 18.06
C GLY A 105 2.56 -6.61 17.18
N CYS A 106 2.29 -6.38 15.90
CA CYS A 106 3.26 -5.86 14.93
C CYS A 106 3.54 -4.38 15.17
N ASN A 107 4.77 -3.97 14.89
CA ASN A 107 5.19 -2.57 14.89
C ASN A 107 5.53 -2.06 13.49
N ALA A 108 5.40 -2.90 12.47
CA ALA A 108 5.53 -2.53 11.06
C ALA A 108 4.43 -3.19 10.22
N LEU A 109 3.99 -2.50 9.17
CA LEU A 109 3.00 -2.98 8.21
C LEU A 109 3.49 -2.75 6.79
N VAL A 110 3.36 -3.75 5.92
CA VAL A 110 3.66 -3.64 4.48
C VAL A 110 2.46 -4.18 3.71
N VAL A 111 1.77 -3.32 2.97
CA VAL A 111 0.54 -3.69 2.25
C VAL A 111 0.64 -3.41 0.78
N GLU A 112 0.19 -4.37 -0.03
CA GLU A 112 -0.07 -4.16 -1.45
C GLU A 112 -1.34 -3.33 -1.65
N CYS A 113 -1.24 -2.26 -2.44
CA CYS A 113 -2.38 -1.49 -2.93
C CYS A 113 -3.09 -2.26 -4.04
N MET A 114 -4.42 -2.28 -3.97
CA MET A 114 -5.30 -2.93 -4.95
C MET A 114 -6.21 -1.94 -5.67
N ALA A 115 -6.04 -0.64 -5.40
CA ALA A 115 -6.84 0.39 -6.02
C ALA A 115 -6.43 0.52 -7.49
N ILE A 116 -7.42 0.57 -8.36
CA ILE A 116 -7.24 0.90 -9.78
C ILE A 116 -7.68 2.35 -9.98
N LYS A 117 -8.94 2.64 -9.63
CA LYS A 117 -9.57 3.94 -9.82
C LYS A 117 -9.04 5.05 -8.91
N PRO A 118 -9.02 6.32 -9.35
CA PRO A 118 -8.57 7.47 -8.57
C PRO A 118 -9.14 7.58 -7.14
N GLU A 119 -10.45 7.40 -6.98
CA GLU A 119 -11.13 7.47 -5.69
C GLU A 119 -10.70 6.36 -4.72
N MET A 120 -10.33 5.20 -5.26
CA MET A 120 -9.82 4.07 -4.48
C MET A 120 -8.36 4.31 -4.07
N GLN A 121 -7.57 5.01 -4.90
CA GLN A 121 -6.19 5.40 -4.53
C GLN A 121 -6.20 6.35 -3.33
N LEU A 122 -7.08 7.37 -3.38
CA LEU A 122 -7.29 8.32 -2.28
C LEU A 122 -7.82 7.62 -1.02
N SER A 123 -8.70 6.63 -1.19
CA SER A 123 -9.20 5.82 -0.08
C SER A 123 -8.07 5.00 0.55
N SER A 124 -7.24 4.33 -0.25
CA SER A 124 -6.07 3.58 0.25
C SER A 124 -5.11 4.47 1.03
N MET A 125 -4.80 5.65 0.48
CA MET A 125 -3.95 6.65 1.15
C MET A 125 -4.50 7.06 2.52
N ARG A 126 -5.81 7.32 2.63
CA ARG A 126 -6.45 7.73 3.90
C ARG A 126 -6.59 6.59 4.91
N ILE A 127 -6.67 5.34 4.45
CA ILE A 127 -6.81 4.18 5.33
C ILE A 127 -5.45 3.79 5.89
N VAL A 128 -4.45 3.67 5.02
CA VAL A 128 -3.11 3.19 5.40
C VAL A 128 -2.27 4.31 6.00
N GLU A 129 -2.44 5.56 5.55
CA GLU A 129 -1.63 6.73 5.93
C GLU A 129 -0.14 6.37 6.00
N ALA A 130 0.39 5.78 4.92
CA ALA A 130 1.71 5.16 4.92
C ALA A 130 2.85 6.18 5.15
N ASP A 131 3.86 5.81 5.93
CA ASP A 131 5.09 6.60 6.07
C ASP A 131 5.88 6.60 4.76
N ILE A 132 5.83 5.46 4.06
CA ILE A 132 6.48 5.25 2.77
C ILE A 132 5.46 4.70 1.78
N THR A 133 5.24 5.41 0.68
CA THR A 133 4.51 4.90 -0.48
C THR A 133 5.51 4.50 -1.56
N VAL A 134 5.44 3.26 -2.01
CA VAL A 134 6.24 2.74 -3.12
C VAL A 134 5.38 2.75 -4.38
N ILE A 135 5.90 3.28 -5.47
CA ILE A 135 5.34 3.09 -6.82
C ILE A 135 6.37 2.27 -7.60
N THR A 136 6.07 1.00 -7.86
CA THR A 136 7.01 0.10 -8.53
C THR A 136 7.24 0.48 -9.98
N ASN A 137 6.16 0.75 -10.72
CA ASN A 137 6.15 1.19 -12.12
C ASN A 137 4.75 1.72 -12.44
N SER A 138 4.59 2.34 -13.61
CA SER A 138 3.32 2.92 -14.07
C SER A 138 2.93 2.47 -15.48
N TYR A 139 3.25 1.24 -15.87
CA TYR A 139 2.89 0.74 -17.21
C TYR A 139 1.38 0.88 -17.46
N PRO A 140 0.95 1.29 -18.66
CA PRO A 140 -0.47 1.31 -19.01
C PRO A 140 -1.07 -0.08 -18.83
N ASP A 141 -2.07 -0.17 -17.97
CA ASP A 141 -2.84 -1.38 -17.66
C ASP A 141 -4.27 -0.90 -17.36
N HIS A 142 -5.31 -1.72 -17.49
CA HIS A 142 -6.69 -1.28 -17.17
C HIS A 142 -7.05 0.14 -17.70
N ILE A 143 -6.79 0.38 -18.99
CA ILE A 143 -6.75 1.72 -19.62
C ILE A 143 -7.97 2.60 -19.27
N GLU A 144 -9.16 2.04 -19.28
CA GLU A 144 -10.42 2.76 -18.99
C GLU A 144 -10.53 3.25 -17.53
N GLU A 145 -9.77 2.65 -16.61
CA GLU A 145 -9.89 2.90 -15.17
C GLU A 145 -8.71 3.69 -14.57
N ILE A 146 -7.48 3.45 -15.03
CA ILE A 146 -6.26 4.03 -14.45
C ILE A 146 -5.59 5.09 -15.33
N GLY A 147 -5.78 5.04 -16.66
CA GLY A 147 -5.12 5.95 -17.61
C GLY A 147 -4.73 5.28 -18.92
N ALA A 148 -4.73 6.06 -20.00
CA ALA A 148 -4.43 5.59 -21.35
C ALA A 148 -2.93 5.46 -21.64
N ASP A 149 -2.09 6.12 -20.84
CA ASP A 149 -0.65 6.08 -20.96
C ASP A 149 0.06 6.01 -19.60
N GLU A 150 1.39 5.92 -19.63
CA GLU A 150 2.21 5.78 -18.44
C GLU A 150 2.14 7.03 -17.54
N ILE A 151 1.97 8.23 -18.13
CA ILE A 151 1.90 9.50 -17.40
C ILE A 151 0.57 9.59 -16.66
N GLU A 152 -0.54 9.25 -17.31
CA GLU A 152 -1.86 9.19 -16.70
C GLU A 152 -1.90 8.14 -15.59
N THR A 153 -1.37 6.94 -15.87
CA THR A 153 -1.24 5.88 -14.87
C THR A 153 -0.45 6.36 -13.66
N ALA A 154 0.69 7.03 -13.86
CA ALA A 154 1.51 7.59 -12.80
C ALA A 154 0.76 8.68 -11.99
N LYS A 155 -0.05 9.52 -12.65
CA LYS A 155 -0.90 10.52 -11.96
C LYS A 155 -1.91 9.84 -11.05
N VAL A 156 -2.58 8.79 -11.51
CA VAL A 156 -3.57 8.07 -10.71
C VAL A 156 -2.90 7.34 -9.55
N LEU A 157 -1.81 6.61 -9.79
CA LEU A 157 -1.05 5.94 -8.73
C LEU A 157 -0.52 6.93 -7.68
N SER A 158 -0.14 8.15 -8.08
CA SER A 158 0.33 9.20 -7.16
C SER A 158 -0.71 9.62 -6.13
N LEU A 159 -2.02 9.45 -6.40
CA LEU A 159 -3.08 9.75 -5.45
C LEU A 159 -3.05 8.84 -4.20
N SER A 160 -2.29 7.74 -4.26
CA SER A 160 -2.06 6.85 -3.13
C SER A 160 -0.96 7.34 -2.17
N ILE A 161 -0.21 8.39 -2.55
CA ILE A 161 0.91 8.93 -1.77
C ILE A 161 0.40 9.77 -0.60
N THR A 162 0.89 9.47 0.60
CA THR A 162 0.57 10.22 1.82
C THR A 162 1.35 11.55 1.87
N PRO A 163 0.66 12.69 2.14
CA PRO A 163 1.32 13.99 2.34
C PRO A 163 2.36 13.97 3.47
N GLY A 164 3.50 14.64 3.28
CA GLY A 164 4.56 14.72 4.29
C GLY A 164 5.41 13.45 4.46
N GLY A 165 5.06 12.36 3.77
CA GLY A 165 5.78 11.08 3.84
C GLY A 165 6.95 10.98 2.85
N ILE A 166 7.31 9.74 2.52
CA ILE A 166 8.31 9.42 1.50
C ILE A 166 7.63 8.67 0.34
N CYS A 167 7.93 9.07 -0.89
CA CYS A 167 7.60 8.32 -2.10
C CYS A 167 8.87 7.67 -2.65
N VAL A 168 8.91 6.34 -2.72
CA VAL A 168 9.97 5.60 -3.44
C VAL A 168 9.44 5.23 -4.81
N LEU A 169 10.08 5.74 -5.85
CA LEU A 169 9.68 5.56 -7.24
C LEU A 169 10.65 4.63 -7.96
N GLY A 170 10.12 3.54 -8.48
CA GLY A 170 10.82 2.61 -9.37
C GLY A 170 10.99 3.17 -10.78
N ASN A 171 11.13 2.28 -11.76
CA ASN A 171 11.44 2.63 -13.13
C ASN A 171 10.18 3.10 -13.86
N VAL A 172 10.20 4.36 -14.29
CA VAL A 172 9.16 5.02 -15.10
C VAL A 172 9.84 5.95 -16.11
N SER A 173 9.14 6.32 -17.18
CA SER A 173 9.62 7.36 -18.11
C SER A 173 9.91 8.69 -17.41
N SER A 174 10.75 9.51 -18.04
CA SER A 174 11.12 10.84 -17.53
C SER A 174 9.89 11.74 -17.32
N GLU A 175 8.91 11.65 -18.21
CA GLU A 175 7.66 12.40 -18.17
C GLU A 175 6.76 11.95 -17.01
N ALA A 176 6.64 10.63 -16.80
CA ALA A 176 5.93 10.07 -15.66
C ALA A 176 6.62 10.44 -14.34
N MET A 177 7.96 10.37 -14.28
CA MET A 177 8.74 10.79 -13.12
C MET A 177 8.50 12.26 -12.77
N GLU A 178 8.52 13.16 -13.76
CA GLU A 178 8.28 14.59 -13.55
C GLU A 178 6.84 14.83 -13.07
N SER A 179 5.86 14.06 -13.56
CA SER A 179 4.49 14.07 -13.03
C SER A 179 4.42 13.69 -11.54
N VAL A 180 5.06 12.57 -11.15
CA VAL A 180 5.11 12.12 -9.74
C VAL A 180 5.84 13.14 -8.85
N LYS A 181 6.94 13.71 -9.33
CA LYS A 181 7.72 14.74 -8.63
C LYS A 181 6.89 16.00 -8.38
N ASN A 182 6.15 16.47 -9.39
CA ASN A 182 5.23 17.59 -9.25
C ASN A 182 4.12 17.30 -8.23
N HIS A 183 3.58 16.08 -8.22
CA HIS A 183 2.62 15.66 -7.21
C HIS A 183 3.23 15.70 -5.80
N CYS A 184 4.36 15.02 -5.59
CA CYS A 184 5.07 14.97 -4.30
C CYS A 184 5.39 16.37 -3.75
N SER A 185 5.81 17.28 -4.62
CA SER A 185 6.14 18.66 -4.25
C SER A 185 4.92 19.44 -3.73
N ARG A 186 3.72 19.21 -4.29
CA ARG A 186 2.47 19.86 -3.86
C ARG A 186 2.00 19.40 -2.48
N ILE A 187 2.33 18.17 -2.10
CA ILE A 187 1.90 17.55 -0.83
C ILE A 187 3.04 17.44 0.20
N ASN A 188 4.16 18.13 -0.04
CA ASN A 188 5.35 18.13 0.82
C ASN A 188 5.92 16.73 1.11
N THR A 189 5.82 15.81 0.15
CA THR A 189 6.36 14.45 0.25
C THR A 189 7.74 14.39 -0.37
N ARG A 190 8.69 13.71 0.30
CA ARG A 190 10.04 13.49 -0.24
C ARG A 190 10.02 12.40 -1.30
N LEU A 191 10.43 12.73 -2.53
CA LEU A 191 10.64 11.73 -3.59
C LEU A 191 12.04 11.12 -3.51
N VAL A 192 12.12 9.80 -3.63
CA VAL A 192 13.35 9.00 -3.75
C VAL A 192 13.23 8.14 -5.00
N THR A 193 14.12 8.37 -5.97
CA THR A 193 14.17 7.57 -7.19
C THR A 193 15.11 6.38 -7.03
N VAL A 194 14.79 5.28 -7.72
CA VAL A 194 15.57 4.05 -7.69
C VAL A 194 16.18 3.80 -9.06
N SER A 195 17.49 3.58 -9.10
CA SER A 195 18.17 3.05 -10.27
C SER A 195 18.44 1.57 -10.02
N PRO A 196 17.97 0.65 -10.89
CA PRO A 196 18.25 -0.77 -10.74
C PRO A 196 19.74 -1.03 -10.65
N LYS A 197 20.14 -1.82 -9.66
CA LYS A 197 21.52 -2.25 -9.50
C LYS A 197 21.53 -3.76 -9.32
N LYS A 198 22.52 -4.40 -9.96
CA LYS A 198 22.78 -5.81 -9.74
C LYS A 198 23.36 -6.01 -8.35
N GLU A 199 22.61 -6.69 -7.51
CA GLU A 199 22.99 -7.06 -6.15
C GLU A 199 23.41 -8.52 -6.10
N ASP A 200 24.20 -8.89 -5.08
CA ASP A 200 24.55 -10.29 -4.85
C ASP A 200 23.33 -11.05 -4.29
N THR A 201 22.75 -11.88 -5.14
CA THR A 201 21.58 -12.70 -4.82
C THR A 201 21.92 -14.15 -4.52
N ALA A 202 23.21 -14.51 -4.36
CA ALA A 202 23.65 -15.91 -4.19
C ALA A 202 23.03 -16.62 -2.97
N ARG A 203 22.60 -15.86 -1.96
CA ARG A 203 21.96 -16.40 -0.74
C ARG A 203 20.43 -16.46 -0.83
N PHE A 204 19.83 -15.92 -1.89
CA PHE A 204 18.39 -15.99 -2.09
C PHE A 204 18.01 -17.39 -2.60
N ARG A 205 16.85 -17.88 -2.17
CA ARG A 205 16.30 -19.17 -2.64
C ARG A 205 15.65 -19.07 -4.03
N PHE A 206 15.58 -17.87 -4.57
CA PHE A 206 15.02 -17.53 -5.87
C PHE A 206 15.77 -16.31 -6.41
N GLU A 207 15.68 -16.06 -7.70
CA GLU A 207 16.27 -14.86 -8.30
C GLU A 207 15.24 -13.71 -8.22
N PRO A 208 15.44 -12.71 -7.33
CA PRO A 208 14.52 -11.59 -7.24
C PRO A 208 14.67 -10.69 -8.46
N ASN A 209 13.58 -10.04 -8.87
CA ASN A 209 13.68 -8.98 -9.86
C ASN A 209 14.58 -7.84 -9.34
N GLU A 210 15.57 -7.44 -10.15
CA GLU A 210 16.60 -6.45 -9.75
C GLU A 210 16.01 -5.10 -9.34
N GLU A 211 14.94 -4.65 -10.01
CA GLU A 211 14.27 -3.39 -9.73
C GLU A 211 13.51 -3.47 -8.41
N ASN A 212 12.72 -4.53 -8.20
CA ASN A 212 11.98 -4.75 -6.95
C ASN A 212 12.92 -4.88 -5.74
N LEU A 213 14.08 -5.52 -5.92
CA LEU A 213 15.12 -5.60 -4.89
C LEU A 213 15.73 -4.23 -4.59
N SER A 214 16.08 -3.47 -5.64
CA SER A 214 16.62 -2.12 -5.48
C SER A 214 15.64 -1.18 -4.76
N ILE A 215 14.34 -1.31 -5.06
CA ILE A 215 13.26 -0.60 -4.36
C ILE A 215 13.22 -0.99 -2.88
N ALA A 216 13.20 -2.29 -2.58
CA ALA A 216 13.13 -2.77 -1.20
C ALA A 216 14.31 -2.29 -0.36
N LEU A 217 15.51 -2.24 -0.94
CA LEU A 217 16.72 -1.72 -0.28
C LEU A 217 16.71 -0.20 -0.05
N LYS A 218 15.82 0.56 -0.70
CA LYS A 218 15.65 2.00 -0.44
C LYS A 218 14.60 2.31 0.62
N VAL A 219 13.78 1.33 0.98
CA VAL A 219 12.74 1.45 2.01
C VAL A 219 13.30 1.25 3.41
N VAL A 220 14.39 0.49 3.54
CA VAL A 220 15.03 0.12 4.82
C VAL A 220 16.34 0.88 4.99
#